data_AF-A0A3N5GXF8-F1
#
_entry.id   AF-A0A3N5GXF8-F1
#
_cell.length_a   1.000
_cell.length_b   1.000
_cell.length_c   1.000
_cell.angle_alpha   90.00
_cell.angle_beta   90.00
_cell.angle_gamma   90.00
#
_symmetry.space_group_name_H-M   'P 1'
#
loop_
_entity.id
_entity.type
_entity.pdbx_description
1 polymer ?
#
loop_
_entity_poly.entity_id
_entity_poly.type
_entity_poly.pdbx_seq_one_letter_code
_entity_poly.pdbx_strand_id
1 'polypeptide(L)'
;MKPEGAFDGIRKLGFRRWYERQLIESHLWLATCFVSMILVAAGLELLTLEDGARDFAFDAALIVGGCVLGWVSWRRYARTMLRAEAIGEQAVCVACQHYGFRVVGVERGRMRARCPKCGNQWELDDPSAAGAGADG
;
A
#
# COMPACT_ATOMS: atom_id res chain seq x y z
N MET A 1 3.42 6.00 11.37
CA MET A 1 3.39 6.94 10.22
C MET A 1 2.01 7.56 10.19
N LYS A 2 1.89 8.86 10.49
CA LYS A 2 0.61 9.58 10.34
C LYS A 2 0.19 9.46 8.87
N PRO A 3 -1.09 9.20 8.56
CA PRO A 3 -1.56 9.29 7.19
C PRO A 3 -1.51 10.77 6.82
N GLU A 4 -0.36 11.26 6.32
CA GLU A 4 -0.43 12.38 5.38
C GLU A 4 -1.30 11.83 4.24
N GLY A 5 -2.53 12.35 4.13
CA GLY A 5 -3.51 11.85 3.18
C GLY A 5 -2.87 11.73 1.81
N ALA A 6 -3.23 10.71 1.02
CA ALA A 6 -2.65 10.46 -0.29
C ALA A 6 -2.58 11.74 -1.15
N PHE A 7 -3.55 12.64 -0.96
CA PHE A 7 -3.65 13.95 -1.57
C PHE A 7 -2.54 14.95 -1.24
N ASP A 8 -1.96 14.95 -0.04
CA ASP A 8 -0.80 15.81 0.26
C ASP A 8 0.45 15.33 -0.48
N GLY A 9 0.62 14.01 -0.60
CA GLY A 9 1.69 13.40 -1.40
C GLY A 9 1.54 13.70 -2.89
N ILE A 10 0.33 13.53 -3.42
CA ILE A 10 0.00 13.81 -4.83
C ILE A 10 0.14 15.31 -5.13
N ARG A 11 -0.23 16.21 -4.21
CA ARG A 11 -0.06 17.66 -4.36
C ARG A 11 1.42 18.06 -4.46
N LYS A 12 2.30 17.48 -3.64
CA LYS A 12 3.73 17.82 -3.58
C LYS A 12 4.54 17.20 -4.73
N LEU A 13 4.30 15.93 -5.06
CA LEU A 13 5.14 15.15 -5.99
C LEU A 13 4.54 15.03 -7.40
N GLY A 14 3.24 15.29 -7.55
CA GLY A 14 2.46 14.99 -8.74
C GLY A 14 2.01 13.52 -8.80
N PHE A 15 0.89 13.27 -9.48
CA PHE A 15 0.26 11.95 -9.59
C PHE A 15 1.23 10.87 -10.06
N ARG A 16 2.01 11.13 -11.12
CA ARG A 16 2.91 10.13 -11.71
C ARG A 16 4.00 9.64 -10.77
N ARG A 17 4.76 10.54 -10.13
CA ARG A 17 5.83 10.16 -9.19
C ARG A 17 5.26 9.53 -7.92
N TRP A 18 4.11 10.01 -7.46
CA TRP A 18 3.44 9.41 -6.31
C TRP A 18 3.00 7.97 -6.62
N TYR A 19 2.40 7.74 -7.80
CA TYR A 19 1.98 6.42 -8.25
C TYR A 19 3.16 5.45 -8.41
N GLU A 20 4.27 5.91 -9.01
CA GLU A 20 5.51 5.12 -9.11
C GLU A 20 6.05 4.73 -7.73
N ARG A 21 6.01 5.63 -6.74
CA ARG A 21 6.40 5.30 -5.35
C ARG A 21 5.47 4.28 -4.71
N GLN A 22 4.16 4.40 -4.90
CA GLN A 22 3.21 3.41 -4.36
C GLN A 22 3.45 2.02 -4.96
N LEU A 23 3.77 1.94 -6.26
CA LEU A 23 4.17 0.69 -6.91
C LEU A 23 5.43 0.09 -6.30
N ILE A 24 6.50 0.88 -6.13
CA ILE A 24 7.75 0.38 -5.55
C ILE A 24 7.51 -0.08 -4.10
N GLU A 25 6.76 0.67 -3.33
CA GLU A 25 6.46 0.34 -1.94
C GLU A 25 5.63 -0.93 -1.82
N SER A 26 4.62 -1.14 -2.67
CA SER A 26 3.86 -2.38 -2.69
C SER A 26 4.75 -3.59 -3.04
N HIS A 27 5.65 -3.45 -4.02
CA HIS A 27 6.60 -4.51 -4.37
C HIS A 27 7.56 -4.84 -3.23
N LEU A 28 7.98 -3.84 -2.45
CA LEU A 28 8.85 -4.06 -1.29
C LEU A 28 8.13 -4.85 -0.19
N TRP A 29 6.85 -4.56 0.06
CA TRP A 29 6.04 -5.36 0.99
C TRP A 29 5.81 -6.79 0.49
N LEU A 30 5.64 -6.99 -0.83
CA LEU A 30 5.54 -8.32 -1.43
C LEU A 30 6.85 -9.09 -1.27
N ALA A 31 7.99 -8.46 -1.58
CA ALA A 31 9.31 -9.07 -1.38
C ALA A 31 9.56 -9.41 0.09
N THR A 32 9.17 -8.53 1.03
CA THR A 32 9.28 -8.79 2.47
C THR A 32 8.40 -9.98 2.89
N CYS A 33 7.19 -10.08 2.35
CA CYS A 33 6.33 -11.25 2.56
C CYS A 33 7.00 -12.53 2.05
N PHE A 34 7.63 -12.49 0.88
CA PHE A 34 8.36 -13.63 0.32
C PHE A 34 9.56 -14.05 1.20
N VAL A 35 10.38 -13.09 1.64
CA VAL A 35 11.49 -13.36 2.56
C VAL A 35 11.00 -13.93 3.89
N SER A 36 9.87 -13.43 4.42
CA SER A 36 9.28 -13.97 5.65
C SER A 36 8.80 -15.41 5.50
N MET A 37 8.28 -15.80 4.33
CA MET A 37 7.92 -17.20 4.06
C MET A 37 9.14 -18.10 3.99
N ILE A 38 10.23 -17.63 3.38
CA ILE A 38 11.51 -18.37 3.35
C ILE A 38 12.04 -18.54 4.78
N LEU A 39 11.98 -17.50 5.61
CA LEU A 39 12.40 -17.57 7.01
C LEU A 39 11.60 -18.62 7.79
N VAL A 40 10.28 -18.66 7.59
CA VAL A 40 9.41 -19.69 8.21
C VAL A 40 9.75 -21.08 7.70
N ALA A 41 9.95 -21.26 6.39
CA ALA A 41 10.32 -22.55 5.81
C ALA A 41 11.67 -23.06 6.35
N ALA A 42 12.68 -22.19 6.41
CA ALA A 42 13.99 -22.51 6.98
C ALA A 42 13.90 -22.82 8.48
N GLY A 43 13.08 -22.07 9.23
CA GLY A 43 12.83 -22.35 10.65
C GLY A 43 12.14 -23.69 10.88
N LEU A 44 11.22 -24.09 9.99
CA LEU A 44 10.57 -25.40 10.05
C LEU A 44 11.54 -26.55 9.75
N GLU A 45 12.51 -26.36 8.85
CA GLU A 45 13.58 -27.36 8.61
C GLU A 45 14.52 -27.52 9.80
N LEU A 46 14.75 -26.44 10.56
CA LEU A 46 15.60 -26.44 11.76
C LEU A 46 14.90 -26.99 13.01
N LEU A 47 13.58 -27.20 13.00
CA LEU A 47 12.84 -27.73 14.14
C LEU A 47 13.20 -29.22 14.39
N THR A 48 14.30 -29.45 15.09
CA THR A 48 14.67 -30.75 15.64
C THR A 48 14.39 -30.77 17.15
N LEU A 49 13.66 -31.79 17.62
CA LEU A 49 13.35 -31.98 19.05
C LEU A 49 14.56 -32.47 19.87
N GLU A 50 15.68 -32.78 19.20
CA GLU A 50 16.88 -33.34 19.80
C GLU A 50 17.78 -32.28 20.47
N ASP A 51 17.67 -31.00 20.09
CA ASP A 51 18.61 -29.93 20.51
C ASP A 51 18.24 -29.23 21.84
N GLY A 52 17.20 -29.70 22.53
CA GLY A 52 16.82 -29.22 23.86
C GLY A 52 15.85 -28.02 23.88
N ALA A 53 15.21 -27.81 25.03
CA ALA A 53 14.04 -26.92 25.14
C ALA A 53 14.30 -25.44 24.82
N ARG A 54 15.54 -24.97 25.00
CA ARG A 54 15.92 -23.57 24.71
C ARG A 54 16.00 -23.31 23.21
N ASP A 55 16.61 -24.24 22.47
CA ASP A 55 16.83 -24.08 21.04
C ASP A 55 15.50 -24.27 20.29
N PHE A 56 14.66 -25.21 20.73
CA PHE A 56 13.26 -25.31 20.30
C PHE A 56 12.46 -24.02 20.54
N ALA A 57 12.61 -23.39 21.71
CA ALA A 57 11.90 -22.14 22.01
C ALA A 57 12.37 -20.98 21.12
N PHE A 58 13.66 -20.94 20.77
CA PHE A 58 14.22 -19.95 19.86
C PHE A 58 13.67 -20.15 18.43
N ASP A 59 13.67 -21.38 17.92
CA ASP A 59 13.17 -21.70 16.58
C ASP A 59 11.67 -21.46 16.47
N ALA A 60 10.89 -21.85 17.49
CA ALA A 60 9.46 -21.55 17.56
C ALA A 60 9.21 -20.03 17.56
N ALA A 61 10.00 -19.25 18.31
CA ALA A 61 9.89 -17.78 18.31
C ALA A 61 10.22 -17.19 16.94
N LEU A 62 11.20 -17.76 16.23
CA LEU A 62 11.63 -17.32 14.91
C LEU A 62 10.56 -17.58 13.85
N ILE A 63 9.91 -18.75 13.89
CA ILE A 63 8.77 -19.10 13.04
C ILE A 63 7.58 -18.18 13.31
N VAL A 64 7.22 -17.97 14.59
CA VAL A 64 6.13 -17.07 14.96
C VAL A 64 6.44 -15.64 14.49
N GLY A 65 7.68 -15.18 14.66
CA GLY A 65 8.15 -13.89 14.15
C GLY A 65 7.99 -13.78 12.63
N GLY A 66 8.41 -14.80 11.88
CA GLY A 66 8.23 -14.88 10.43
C GLY A 66 6.77 -14.83 10.00
N CYS A 67 5.89 -15.59 10.66
CA CYS A 67 4.45 -15.58 10.40
C CYS A 67 3.82 -14.20 10.66
N VAL A 68 4.16 -13.56 11.78
CA VAL A 68 3.68 -12.21 12.12
C VAL A 68 4.16 -11.19 11.08
N LEU A 69 5.45 -11.23 10.71
CA LEU A 69 6.02 -10.34 9.69
C LEU A 69 5.37 -10.56 8.32
N GLY A 70 5.14 -11.81 7.92
CA GLY A 70 4.47 -12.14 6.67
C GLY A 70 3.03 -11.63 6.64
N TRP A 71 2.28 -11.83 7.71
CA TRP A 71 0.91 -11.34 7.84
C TRP A 71 0.82 -9.81 7.79
N VAL A 72 1.70 -9.12 8.52
CA VAL A 72 1.77 -7.66 8.51
C VAL A 72 2.12 -7.14 7.12
N SER A 73 3.09 -7.77 6.46
CA SER A 73 3.53 -7.40 5.12
C SER A 73 2.42 -7.58 4.09
N TRP A 74 1.70 -8.71 4.13
CA TRP A 74 0.54 -8.96 3.29
C TRP A 74 -0.56 -7.91 3.48
N ARG A 75 -0.94 -7.62 4.73
CA ARG A 75 -1.94 -6.59 5.03
C ARG A 75 -1.52 -5.19 4.59
N ARG A 76 -0.23 -4.89 4.62
CA ARG A 76 0.34 -3.61 4.12
C ARG A 76 0.26 -3.57 2.60
N TYR A 77 0.70 -4.63 1.92
CA TYR A 77 0.62 -4.78 0.47
C TYR A 77 -0.81 -4.57 -0.05
N ALA A 78 -1.77 -5.34 0.47
CA ALA A 78 -3.16 -5.29 0.02
C ALA A 78 -3.78 -3.89 0.17
N ARG A 79 -3.51 -3.20 1.29
CA ARG A 79 -4.03 -1.84 1.53
C ARG A 79 -3.41 -0.81 0.60
N THR A 80 -2.11 -0.89 0.35
CA THR A 80 -1.42 0.02 -0.58
C THR A 80 -1.92 -0.19 -2.01
N MET A 81 -2.09 -1.44 -2.43
CA MET A 81 -2.57 -1.79 -3.77
C MET A 81 -4.01 -1.29 -4.02
N LEU A 82 -4.94 -1.58 -3.10
CA LEU A 82 -6.33 -1.14 -3.23
C LEU A 82 -6.47 0.38 -3.31
N ARG A 83 -5.66 1.13 -2.55
CA ARG A 83 -5.66 2.60 -2.63
C ARG A 83 -5.13 3.10 -3.97
N ALA A 84 -4.07 2.48 -4.48
CA ALA A 84 -3.50 2.86 -5.77
C ALA A 84 -4.48 2.58 -6.92
N GLU A 85 -5.20 1.47 -6.86
CA GLU A 85 -6.25 1.10 -7.82
C GLU A 85 -7.42 2.08 -7.80
N ALA A 86 -7.97 2.37 -6.61
CA ALA A 86 -9.10 3.30 -6.47
C ALA A 86 -8.79 4.71 -6.99
N ILE A 87 -7.57 5.21 -6.78
CA ILE A 87 -7.13 6.52 -7.30
C ILE A 87 -6.80 6.42 -8.80
N GLY A 88 -6.26 5.28 -9.26
CA GLY A 88 -5.95 5.03 -10.66
C GLY A 88 -7.18 4.97 -11.56
N GLU A 89 -8.27 4.36 -11.08
CA GLU A 89 -9.56 4.32 -11.76
C GLU A 89 -10.15 5.72 -11.95
N GLN A 90 -10.04 6.56 -10.90
CA GLN A 90 -10.45 7.96 -10.95
C GLN A 90 -9.49 8.88 -11.73
N ALA A 91 -8.33 8.38 -12.19
CA ALA A 91 -7.34 9.16 -12.91
C ALA A 91 -7.61 9.29 -14.42
N VAL A 92 -8.68 8.65 -14.91
CA VAL A 92 -9.07 8.66 -16.33
C VAL A 92 -10.03 9.80 -16.62
N CYS A 93 -9.69 10.62 -17.61
CA CYS A 93 -10.59 11.69 -18.03
C CYS A 93 -11.81 11.15 -18.81
N VAL A 94 -13.03 11.40 -18.32
CA VAL A 94 -14.28 10.99 -18.99
C VAL A 94 -14.43 11.55 -20.42
N ALA A 95 -13.89 12.75 -20.69
CA ALA A 95 -14.08 13.43 -21.98
C ALA A 95 -13.13 12.94 -23.08
N CYS A 96 -11.88 12.59 -22.75
CA CYS A 96 -10.86 12.25 -23.75
C CYS A 96 -10.11 10.94 -23.48
N GLN A 97 -10.49 10.21 -22.43
CA GLN A 97 -9.91 8.93 -21.99
C GLN A 97 -8.39 9.00 -21.79
N HIS A 98 -7.85 10.19 -21.54
CA HIS A 98 -6.43 10.36 -21.25
C HIS A 98 -6.16 9.95 -19.81
N TYR A 99 -5.16 9.06 -19.63
CA TYR A 99 -4.72 8.60 -18.32
C TYR A 99 -3.78 9.61 -17.68
N GLY A 100 -4.12 10.07 -16.48
CA GLY A 100 -3.33 10.98 -15.68
C GLY A 100 -3.87 12.42 -15.67
N PHE A 101 -3.64 13.09 -14.55
CA PHE A 101 -4.17 14.42 -14.27
C PHE A 101 -3.14 15.33 -13.60
N ARG A 102 -3.38 16.64 -13.67
CA ARG A 102 -2.70 17.65 -12.84
C ARG A 102 -3.60 18.08 -11.69
N VAL A 103 -3.02 18.27 -10.53
CA VAL A 103 -3.70 18.77 -9.34
C VAL A 103 -3.90 20.28 -9.49
N VAL A 104 -5.15 20.74 -9.35
CA VAL A 104 -5.48 22.18 -9.35
C VAL A 104 -5.65 22.69 -7.92
N GLY A 105 -6.18 21.86 -7.02
CA GLY A 105 -6.37 22.21 -5.61
C GLY A 105 -6.83 21.02 -4.80
N VAL A 106 -6.67 21.12 -3.47
CA VAL A 106 -7.15 20.13 -2.50
C VAL A 106 -8.00 20.88 -1.49
N GLU A 107 -9.28 20.51 -1.37
CA GLU A 107 -10.22 21.11 -0.42
C GLU A 107 -10.90 20.02 0.40
N ARG A 108 -10.77 20.08 1.74
CA ARG A 108 -11.48 19.24 2.73
C ARG A 108 -11.66 17.75 2.34
N GLY A 109 -10.59 17.08 1.92
CA GLY A 109 -10.63 15.65 1.58
C GLY A 109 -11.16 15.32 0.19
N ARG A 110 -11.31 16.32 -0.68
CA ARG A 110 -11.52 16.18 -2.13
C ARG A 110 -10.38 16.84 -2.89
N MET A 111 -9.94 16.22 -3.98
CA MET A 111 -8.89 16.75 -4.84
C MET A 111 -9.46 17.11 -6.20
N ARG A 112 -9.26 18.35 -6.66
CA ARG A 112 -9.62 18.75 -8.03
C ARG A 112 -8.51 18.36 -9.00
N ALA A 113 -8.82 17.45 -9.91
CA ALA A 113 -7.99 17.05 -11.02
C ALA A 113 -8.35 17.83 -12.29
N ARG A 114 -7.33 18.11 -13.11
CA ARG A 114 -7.49 18.69 -14.46
C ARG A 114 -6.78 17.81 -15.48
N CYS A 115 -7.47 17.50 -16.57
CA CYS A 115 -6.87 16.81 -17.71
C CYS A 115 -5.82 17.72 -18.40
N PRO A 116 -4.60 17.23 -18.65
CA PRO A 116 -3.59 18.00 -19.39
C PRO A 116 -3.91 18.14 -20.89
N LYS A 117 -4.77 17.29 -21.46
CA LYS A 117 -5.08 17.26 -22.90
C LYS A 117 -6.30 18.09 -23.28
N CYS A 118 -7.43 17.91 -22.58
CA CYS A 118 -8.69 18.59 -22.89
C CYS A 118 -9.09 19.68 -21.89
N GLY A 119 -8.37 19.81 -20.77
CA GLY A 119 -8.67 20.79 -19.73
C GLY A 119 -9.89 20.47 -18.86
N ASN A 120 -10.59 19.35 -19.09
CA ASN A 120 -11.72 18.93 -18.26
C ASN A 120 -11.29 18.75 -16.79
N GLN A 121 -12.17 19.15 -15.87
CA GLN A 121 -11.91 19.10 -14.43
C GLN A 121 -12.92 18.16 -13.76
N TRP A 122 -12.45 17.37 -12.80
CA TRP A 122 -13.29 16.52 -11.98
C TRP A 122 -12.76 16.46 -10.56
N GLU A 123 -13.62 16.07 -9.63
CA GLU A 123 -13.26 15.88 -8.22
C GLU A 123 -12.91 14.41 -7.97
N LEU A 124 -11.83 14.17 -7.24
CA LEU A 124 -11.41 12.86 -6.74
C LEU A 124 -11.72 12.79 -5.25
N ASP A 125 -12.32 11.67 -4.87
CA ASP A 125 -12.62 11.35 -3.48
C ASP A 125 -11.47 10.54 -2.87
N ASP A 126 -11.12 10.82 -1.61
CA ASP A 126 -10.11 10.04 -0.90
C ASP A 126 -10.71 8.70 -0.46
N PRO A 127 -10.27 7.54 -1.00
CA PRO A 127 -10.76 6.24 -0.54
C PRO A 127 -10.42 5.99 0.93
N SER A 128 -9.43 6.70 1.50
CA SER A 128 -9.11 6.59 2.93
C SER A 128 -10.06 7.38 3.84
N ALA A 129 -10.77 8.39 3.32
CA ALA A 129 -11.80 9.12 4.06
C ALA A 129 -13.12 8.34 4.14
N ALA A 130 -13.46 7.55 3.11
CA ALA A 130 -14.67 6.74 3.08
C ALA A 130 -14.69 5.61 4.13
N GLY A 131 -13.52 5.05 4.47
CA GLY A 131 -13.41 3.96 5.46
C GLY A 131 -13.46 4.39 6.93
N ALA A 132 -13.30 5.69 7.24
CA ALA A 132 -13.30 6.17 8.63
C ALA A 132 -14.70 6.35 9.24
N GLY A 133 -15.77 6.16 8.45
CA GLY A 133 -17.16 6.33 8.88
C GLY A 133 -17.93 5.03 9.16
N ALA A 134 -17.30 3.85 9.04
CA ALA A 134 -17.99 2.56 9.13
C ALA A 134 -17.78 1.81 10.47
N ASP A 135 -17.00 2.39 11.40
CA ASP A 135 -16.61 1.75 12.67
C ASP A 135 -17.27 2.44 13.89
N GLY A 136 -18.55 2.82 13.77
CA GLY A 136 -19.35 3.48 14.82
C GLY A 136 -20.36 2.55 15.48
#